data_AF-A0A928YMR1-F1
#
_entry.id   AF-A0A928YMR1-F1
#
_cell.length_a   1.000
_cell.length_b   1.000
_cell.length_c   1.000
_cell.angle_alpha   90.00
_cell.angle_beta   90.00
_cell.angle_gamma   90.00
#
_symmetry.space_group_name_H-M   'P 1'
#
loop_
_entity.id
_entity.type
_entity.pdbx_description
1 polymer ?
#
loop_
_entity_poly.entity_id
_entity_poly.type
_entity_poly.pdbx_seq_one_letter_code
_entity_poly.pdbx_strand_id
1 'polypeptide(L)'
;MAWDLKGKVFDCLQKKKGQRFTTGKIAQWIFDNYRQDCLNKRRNSRAKRYPVTTDQGLINQISRDICTCRKAIETMHPQVNVDKTTDPFEYYYQ
;
A
#
# COMPACT_ATOMS: atom_id res chain seq x y z
N MET A 1 -10.61 13.88 -4.96
CA MET A 1 -9.21 13.45 -5.14
C MET A 1 -9.19 11.98 -5.52
N ALA A 2 -8.43 11.60 -6.55
CA ALA A 2 -8.30 10.21 -6.97
C ALA A 2 -7.38 9.45 -6.00
N TRP A 3 -7.76 8.22 -5.63
CA TRP A 3 -6.94 7.34 -4.80
C TRP A 3 -5.76 6.81 -5.62
N ASP A 4 -4.59 7.43 -5.47
CA ASP A 4 -3.34 6.92 -6.03
C ASP A 4 -2.57 6.09 -5.00
N LEU A 5 -2.75 4.76 -5.04
CA LEU A 5 -2.02 3.83 -4.19
C LEU A 5 -0.55 3.69 -4.60
N LYS A 6 -0.28 3.66 -5.91
CA LYS A 6 1.04 3.31 -6.44
C LYS A 6 2.04 4.42 -6.12
N GLY A 7 1.65 5.67 -6.32
CA GLY A 7 2.47 6.82 -5.94
C GLY A 7 2.70 6.90 -4.42
N LYS A 8 1.71 6.53 -3.59
CA LYS A 8 1.87 6.47 -2.13
C LYS A 8 2.83 5.38 -1.67
N VAL A 9 2.80 4.20 -2.31
CA VAL A 9 3.78 3.13 -2.08
C VAL A 9 5.18 3.60 -2.46
N PHE A 10 5.32 4.24 -3.62
CA PHE A 10 6.58 4.81 -4.07
C PHE A 10 7.12 5.84 -3.07
N ASP A 11 6.31 6.80 -2.64
CA ASP A 11 6.71 7.83 -1.66
C ASP A 11 7.17 7.21 -0.33
N CYS A 12 6.47 6.18 0.16
CA CYS A 12 6.88 5.44 1.35
C CYS A 12 8.30 4.85 1.22
N LEU A 13 8.55 4.16 0.10
CA LEU A 13 9.83 3.47 -0.13
C LEU A 13 10.95 4.47 -0.45
N GLN A 14 10.64 5.53 -1.19
CA GLN A 14 11.57 6.60 -1.52
C GLN A 14 12.01 7.38 -0.28
N LYS A 15 11.12 7.62 0.69
CA LYS A 15 11.48 8.27 1.97
C LYS A 15 12.30 7.38 2.89
N LYS A 16 12.26 6.06 2.68
CA LYS A 16 12.96 5.06 3.49
C LYS A 16 13.92 4.23 2.64
N LYS A 17 14.71 4.90 1.80
CA LYS A 17 15.69 4.24 0.92
C LYS A 17 16.62 3.33 1.73
N GLY A 18 16.94 2.17 1.16
CA GLY A 18 17.81 1.18 1.80
C GLY A 18 17.13 0.31 2.88
N GLN A 19 15.86 0.58 3.21
CA GLN A 19 15.07 -0.27 4.11
C GLN A 19 14.09 -1.14 3.32
N ARG A 20 13.86 -2.35 3.83
CA ARG A 20 12.88 -3.30 3.30
C ARG A 20 11.59 -3.23 4.13
N PHE A 21 10.45 -3.24 3.46
CA PHE A 21 9.14 -3.20 4.09
C PHE A 21 8.20 -4.25 3.55
N THR A 22 7.46 -4.90 4.44
CA THR A 22 6.33 -5.74 4.07
C THR A 22 5.13 -4.88 3.67
N THR A 23 4.20 -5.43 2.89
CA THR A 23 2.96 -4.73 2.49
C THR A 23 2.16 -4.21 3.68
N GLY A 24 2.15 -4.94 4.81
CA GLY A 24 1.52 -4.50 6.05
C GLY A 24 2.15 -3.24 6.62
N LYS A 25 3.49 -3.16 6.65
CA LYS A 25 4.20 -1.96 7.12
C LYS A 25 3.99 -0.77 6.20
N ILE A 26 3.96 -1.00 4.88
CA ILE A 26 3.66 0.04 3.90
C ILE A 26 2.22 0.54 4.05
N ALA A 27 1.26 -0.38 4.20
CA ALA A 27 -0.15 -0.02 4.39
C ALA A 27 -0.37 0.79 5.66
N GLN A 28 0.29 0.42 6.76
CA GLN A 28 0.26 1.19 8.00
C GLN A 28 0.82 2.60 7.78
N TRP A 29 2.00 2.71 7.16
CA TRP A 29 2.61 4.01 6.88
C TRP A 29 1.73 4.89 5.99
N ILE A 30 1.11 4.31 4.96
CA ILE A 30 0.16 5.03 4.08
C ILE A 30 -1.04 5.50 4.88
N PHE A 31 -1.58 4.66 5.76
CA PHE A 31 -2.72 5.04 6.61
C PHE A 31 -2.38 6.19 7.56
N ASP A 32 -1.17 6.17 8.15
CA ASP A 32 -0.72 7.20 9.07
C ASP A 32 -0.42 8.53 8.37
N ASN A 33 0.16 8.51 7.17
CA ASN A 33 0.57 9.71 6.43
C ASN A 33 -0.53 10.28 5.51
N TYR A 34 -1.47 9.44 5.08
CA TYR A 34 -2.56 9.80 4.15
C TYR A 34 -3.92 9.40 4.71
N ARG A 35 -4.13 9.61 6.01
CA ARG A 35 -5.36 9.20 6.71
C ARG A 35 -6.63 9.70 6.02
N GLN A 36 -6.66 10.98 5.63
CA GLN A 36 -7.83 11.58 4.98
C GLN A 36 -8.16 10.91 3.63
N ASP A 37 -7.15 10.60 2.81
CA ASP A 37 -7.33 9.88 1.54
C ASP A 37 -7.85 8.46 1.77
N CYS A 38 -7.33 7.78 2.79
CA CYS A 38 -7.77 6.44 3.18
C CYS A 38 -9.23 6.43 3.62
N LEU A 39 -9.63 7.39 4.46
CA LEU A 39 -11.02 7.54 4.91
C LEU A 39 -11.97 7.89 3.77
N ASN A 40 -11.52 8.73 2.82
CA ASN A 40 -12.28 9.03 1.61
C ASN A 40 -12.47 7.78 0.73
N LYS A 41 -11.42 6.95 0.55
CA LYS A 41 -11.54 5.65 -0.12
C LYS A 41 -12.54 4.74 0.60
N ARG A 42 -12.49 4.68 1.94
CA ARG A 42 -13.44 3.89 2.75
C ARG A 42 -14.88 4.34 2.52
N ARG A 43 -15.13 5.65 2.53
CA ARG A 43 -16.45 6.25 2.26
C ARG A 43 -16.95 5.95 0.85
N ASN A 44 -16.06 5.95 -0.14
CA ASN A 44 -16.38 5.67 -1.53
C ASN A 44 -16.47 4.16 -1.84
N SER A 45 -16.00 3.31 -0.94
CA SER A 45 -16.05 1.85 -1.10
C SER A 45 -17.50 1.36 -0.93
N ARG A 46 -18.11 0.90 -2.02
CA ARG A 46 -19.45 0.28 -2.02
C ARG A 46 -19.39 -1.22 -1.70
N ALA A 47 -18.30 -1.70 -1.12
CA ALA A 47 -18.06 -3.12 -0.89
C ALA A 47 -19.06 -3.68 0.15
N LYS A 48 -20.17 -4.25 -0.34
CA LYS A 48 -21.20 -4.89 0.50
C LYS A 48 -20.74 -6.22 1.12
N ARG A 49 -19.81 -6.93 0.45
CA ARG A 49 -19.35 -8.27 0.86
C ARG A 49 -18.35 -8.24 2.02
N TYR A 50 -17.50 -7.21 2.07
CA TYR A 50 -16.51 -7.02 3.13
C TYR A 50 -16.48 -5.54 3.51
N PRO A 51 -17.45 -5.08 4.33
CA PRO A 51 -17.48 -3.70 4.76
C PRO A 51 -16.27 -3.40 5.62
N VAL A 52 -15.53 -2.36 5.24
CA VAL A 52 -14.41 -1.87 6.05
C VAL A 52 -14.97 -0.94 7.12
N THR A 53 -15.21 -1.50 8.29
CA THR A 53 -15.81 -0.78 9.43
C THR A 53 -14.77 -0.28 10.42
N THR A 54 -13.58 -0.89 10.43
CA THR A 54 -12.48 -0.54 11.34
C THR A 54 -11.26 -0.01 10.60
N ASP A 55 -10.43 0.75 11.30
CA ASP A 55 -9.15 1.25 10.76
C ASP A 55 -8.21 0.09 10.41
N GLN A 56 -8.15 -0.95 11.26
CA GLN A 56 -7.38 -2.16 10.95
C GLN A 56 -7.90 -2.88 9.70
N GLY A 57 -9.23 -2.92 9.51
CA GLY A 57 -9.83 -3.45 8.28
C GLY A 57 -9.40 -2.67 7.05
N LEU A 58 -9.25 -1.35 7.17
CA LEU A 58 -8.80 -0.49 6.07
C LEU A 58 -7.32 -0.70 5.75
N ILE A 59 -6.47 -0.79 6.78
CA ILE A 59 -5.05 -1.11 6.62
C ILE A 59 -4.88 -2.48 5.93
N ASN A 60 -5.66 -3.48 6.35
CA ASN A 60 -5.63 -4.81 5.73
C ASN A 60 -6.11 -4.77 4.28
N GLN A 61 -7.12 -3.96 3.96
CA GLN A 61 -7.57 -3.76 2.58
C GLN A 61 -6.47 -3.11 1.74
N ILE A 62 -5.83 -2.05 2.24
CA ILE A 62 -4.72 -1.37 1.55
C ILE A 62 -3.56 -2.35 1.32
N SER A 63 -3.19 -3.14 2.32
CA SER A 63 -2.15 -4.16 2.21
C SER A 63 -2.46 -5.17 1.09
N ARG A 64 -3.70 -5.65 1.00
CA ARG A 64 -4.16 -6.53 -0.10
C ARG A 64 -4.11 -5.83 -1.45
N ASP A 65 -4.57 -4.58 -1.53
CA ASP A 65 -4.53 -3.80 -2.77
C ASP A 65 -3.08 -3.62 -3.26
N ILE A 66 -2.10 -3.42 -2.36
CA ILE A 66 -0.67 -3.36 -2.70
C ILE A 66 -0.21 -4.69 -3.30
N CYS A 67 -0.53 -5.83 -2.67
CA CYS A 67 -0.20 -7.15 -3.20
C CYS A 67 -0.79 -7.37 -4.60
N THR A 68 -2.07 -7.02 -4.80
CA THR A 68 -2.74 -7.15 -6.11
C THR A 68 -2.13 -6.22 -7.16
N CYS A 69 -1.71 -5.02 -6.75
CA CYS A 69 -1.10 -4.02 -7.64
C CYS A 69 0.39 -4.23 -7.88
N ARG A 70 1.04 -5.26 -7.30
CA ARG A 70 2.50 -5.46 -7.34
C ARG A 70 3.09 -5.25 -8.73
N LYS A 71 2.60 -6.01 -9.73
CA LYS A 71 3.08 -5.92 -11.12
C LYS A 71 2.96 -4.50 -11.68
N ALA A 72 1.85 -3.83 -11.38
CA ALA A 72 1.59 -2.47 -11.84
C ALA A 72 2.48 -1.43 -11.15
N ILE A 73 2.87 -1.67 -9.89
CA ILE A 73 3.84 -0.85 -9.16
C ILE A 73 5.23 -1.03 -9.78
N GLU A 74 5.67 -2.28 -10.02
CA GLU A 74 6.96 -2.59 -10.68
C GLU A 74 7.03 -1.94 -12.09
N THR A 75 5.94 -1.96 -12.87
CA THR A 75 5.90 -1.31 -14.20
C THR A 75 5.93 0.22 -14.13
N MET A 76 5.19 0.82 -13.19
CA MET A 76 5.08 2.28 -13.08
C MET A 76 6.29 2.91 -12.39
N HIS A 77 6.94 2.17 -11.50
CA HIS A 77 8.09 2.60 -10.73
C HIS A 77 9.17 1.51 -10.75
N PRO A 78 10.00 1.44 -11.81
CA PRO A 78 11.07 0.45 -11.93
C PRO A 78 12.12 0.51 -10.79
N GLN A 79 12.16 1.60 -10.03
CA GLN A 79 13.03 1.76 -8.85
C GLN A 79 12.51 0.96 -7.63
N VAL A 80 11.26 0.51 -7.65
CA VAL A 80 10.68 -0.31 -6.59
C VAL A 80 10.86 -1.78 -6.94
N ASN A 81 11.65 -2.47 -6.13
CA ASN A 81 11.86 -3.91 -6.24
C ASN A 81 11.12 -4.67 -5.16
N VAL A 82 10.79 -5.92 -5.47
CA VAL A 82 10.15 -6.84 -4.53
C VAL A 82 11.04 -8.06 -4.34
N ASP A 83 11.45 -8.28 -3.10
CA ASP A 83 12.08 -9.51 -2.67
C ASP A 83 11.00 -10.58 -2.49
N LYS A 84 11.07 -11.60 -3.35
CA LYS A 84 10.15 -12.74 -3.38
C LYS A 84 10.67 -13.94 -2.58
N THR A 85 11.87 -13.82 -2.00
CA THR A 85 12.48 -14.90 -1.21
C THR A 85 12.01 -14.91 0.24
N THR A 86 11.44 -13.80 0.72
CA THR A 86 10.89 -13.66 2.07
C THR A 86 9.39 -13.95 2.09
N ASP A 87 8.89 -14.52 3.19
CA ASP A 87 7.45 -14.62 3.49
C ASP A 87 7.13 -13.84 4.77
N PRO A 88 6.34 -12.75 4.72
CA PRO A 88 5.74 -12.14 3.53
C PRO A 88 6.77 -11.41 2.63
N PHE A 89 6.39 -11.18 1.36
CA PHE A 89 7.23 -10.44 0.40
C PHE A 89 7.60 -9.04 0.91
N GLU A 90 8.86 -8.67 0.70
CA GLU A 90 9.41 -7.36 1.07
C GLU A 90 9.61 -6.46 -0.15
N TYR A 91 9.41 -5.16 0.05
CA TYR A 91 9.54 -4.13 -0.97
C TYR A 91 10.62 -3.15 -0.55
N TYR A 92 11.41 -2.68 -1.51
CA TYR A 92 12.47 -1.71 -1.27
C TYR A 92 12.67 -0.79 -2.47
N TYR A 93 13.26 0.37 -2.19
CA TYR A 93 13.69 1.33 -3.20
C TYR A 93 15.17 1.09 -3.54
N GLN A 94 15.48 0.93 -4.83
CA GLN A 94 16.84 0.81 -5.37
C GLN A 94 17.48 2.17 -5.64
#